data_AF-A0A2V9U7A9-F1
#
_entry.id   AF-A0A2V9U7A9-F1
#
_cell.length_a   1.000
_cell.length_b   1.000
_cell.length_c   1.000
_cell.angle_alpha   90.00
_cell.angle_beta   90.00
_cell.angle_gamma   90.00
#
_symmetry.space_group_name_H-M   'P 1'
#
loop_
_entity.id
_entity.type
_entity.pdbx_description
1 polymer ?
#
loop_
_entity_poly.entity_id
_entity_poly.type
_entity_poly.pdbx_seq_one_letter_code
_entity_poly.pdbx_strand_id
1 'polypeptide(L)'
;MATNLVQIKNDSEIKERLAAERARLRKIAGLDHPTHFHRPVERAFTAEQRKQVTILFGGFTWKHEDLIRAVFQGCGYRCEKLPVPDVAAFQTGKEFGNNGQCNPTYFTVGNLVQYLQFLEKEGMSRQQILDDFVFFTAGSCGPCRFGMYEAEYRFALKNAGFDGFRVLLFKDSDGIKAASGEPGLKFTIDFGFGMLNAMHLGDVINDLIYQIRPFEVNKGETDRIFHDAVDELCE
;
A
#
# COMPACT_ATOMS: atom_id res chain seq x y z
N MET A 1 44.86 -35.07 23.22
CA MET A 1 43.49 -35.50 22.87
C MET A 1 43.39 -35.48 21.36
N ALA A 2 43.27 -36.64 20.72
CA ALA A 2 43.20 -36.73 19.27
C ALA A 2 41.87 -36.16 18.79
N THR A 3 41.92 -35.10 17.99
CA THR A 3 40.73 -34.57 17.31
C THR A 3 40.27 -35.63 16.32
N ASN A 4 39.16 -36.30 16.62
CA ASN A 4 38.51 -37.24 15.70
C ASN A 4 37.93 -36.46 14.52
N LEU A 5 38.78 -36.11 13.56
CA LEU A 5 38.33 -35.60 12.27
C LEU A 5 37.81 -36.79 11.44
N VAL A 6 36.63 -36.62 10.86
CA VAL A 6 35.96 -37.63 10.04
C VAL A 6 36.86 -37.97 8.84
N GLN A 7 37.31 -39.22 8.76
CA GLN A 7 38.08 -39.74 7.63
C GLN A 7 37.15 -39.98 6.44
N ILE A 8 37.22 -39.10 5.44
CA ILE A 8 36.38 -39.13 4.24
C ILE A 8 37.00 -40.09 3.22
N LYS A 9 36.32 -41.21 2.93
CA LYS A 9 36.74 -42.18 1.90
C LYS A 9 35.91 -42.13 0.61
N ASN A 10 34.65 -41.68 0.68
CA ASN A 10 33.74 -41.61 -0.46
C ASN A 10 32.64 -40.55 -0.20
N ASP A 11 32.37 -39.69 -1.19
CA ASP A 11 31.32 -38.66 -1.16
C ASP A 11 29.91 -39.21 -0.91
N SER A 12 29.63 -40.46 -1.27
CA SER A 12 28.32 -41.08 -1.05
C SER A 12 27.99 -41.23 0.43
N GLU A 13 28.97 -41.62 1.24
CA GLU A 13 28.80 -41.82 2.69
C GLU A 13 28.53 -40.48 3.40
N ILE A 14 29.19 -39.40 2.94
CA ILE A 14 28.93 -38.05 3.45
C ILE A 14 27.49 -37.63 3.12
N LYS A 15 27.04 -37.86 1.89
CA LYS A 15 25.68 -37.48 1.46
C LYS A 15 24.61 -38.18 2.28
N GLU A 16 24.79 -39.46 2.57
CA GLU A 16 23.86 -40.23 3.42
C GLU A 16 23.83 -39.72 4.86
N ARG A 17 25.00 -39.50 5.47
CA ARG A 17 25.09 -38.96 6.83
C ARG A 17 24.50 -37.55 6.92
N LEU A 18 24.75 -36.69 5.93
CA LEU A 18 24.15 -35.36 5.85
C LEU A 18 22.64 -35.42 5.65
N ALA A 19 22.14 -36.36 4.85
CA ALA A 19 20.70 -36.55 4.65
C ALA A 19 20.01 -37.03 5.94
N ALA A 20 20.62 -38.00 6.64
CA ALA A 20 20.12 -38.51 7.92
C ALA A 20 20.14 -37.41 9.01
N GLU A 21 21.21 -36.64 9.10
CA GLU A 21 21.30 -35.53 10.05
C GLU A 21 20.33 -34.40 9.70
N ARG A 22 20.18 -34.06 8.41
CA ARG A 22 19.17 -33.09 7.96
C ARG A 22 17.75 -33.55 8.29
N ALA A 23 17.43 -34.84 8.16
CA ALA A 23 16.14 -35.39 8.56
C ALA A 23 15.95 -35.32 10.09
N ARG A 24 16.98 -35.66 10.87
CA ARG A 24 16.98 -35.54 12.34
C ARG A 24 16.73 -34.10 12.79
N LEU A 25 17.46 -33.15 12.20
CA LEU A 25 17.34 -31.72 12.53
C LEU A 25 15.99 -31.15 12.11
N ARG A 26 15.45 -31.54 10.95
CA ARG A 26 14.10 -31.14 10.51
C ARG A 26 13.04 -31.63 11.49
N LYS A 27 13.14 -32.86 11.97
CA LYS A 27 12.21 -33.41 12.97
C LYS A 27 12.28 -32.70 14.31
N ILE A 28 13.50 -32.42 14.80
CA ILE A 28 13.70 -31.64 16.04
C ILE A 28 13.12 -30.22 15.89
N ALA A 29 13.30 -29.60 14.73
CA ALA A 29 12.79 -28.26 14.44
C ALA A 29 11.30 -28.22 14.06
N GLY A 30 10.61 -29.37 13.97
CA GLY A 30 9.21 -29.44 13.54
C GLY A 30 8.97 -29.09 12.07
N LEU A 31 9.98 -29.24 11.21
CA LEU A 31 9.97 -28.87 9.78
C LEU A 31 9.64 -30.05 8.85
N ASP A 32 9.16 -31.18 9.38
CA ASP A 32 8.81 -32.37 8.59
C ASP A 32 7.56 -32.15 7.72
N HIS A 33 6.67 -31.25 8.14
CA HIS A 33 5.49 -30.79 7.42
C HIS A 33 5.45 -29.26 7.43
N PRO A 34 6.27 -28.58 6.62
CA PRO A 34 6.25 -27.13 6.58
C PRO A 34 4.89 -26.66 6.07
N THR A 35 4.09 -26.05 6.94
CA THR A 35 2.95 -25.25 6.50
C THR A 35 3.53 -24.01 5.83
N HIS A 36 3.54 -23.99 4.49
CA HIS A 36 3.93 -22.80 3.76
C HIS A 36 3.02 -21.65 4.17
N PHE A 37 3.62 -20.46 4.36
CA PHE A 37 2.84 -19.27 4.61
C PHE A 37 1.90 -19.04 3.42
N HIS A 38 0.60 -19.11 3.69
CA HIS A 38 -0.41 -18.62 2.77
C HIS A 38 -0.85 -17.25 3.23
N ARG A 39 -0.91 -16.34 2.26
CA ARG A 39 -1.44 -15.02 2.49
C ARG A 39 -2.88 -15.13 3.04
N PRO A 40 -3.22 -14.41 4.12
CA PRO A 40 -4.60 -14.34 4.59
C PRO A 40 -5.55 -13.91 3.46
N VAL A 41 -6.75 -14.49 3.46
CA VAL A 41 -7.81 -14.10 2.53
C VAL A 41 -8.43 -12.81 3.05
N GLU A 42 -8.42 -11.78 2.22
CA GLU A 42 -8.91 -10.46 2.57
C GLU A 42 -10.40 -10.32 2.25
N ARG A 43 -11.09 -9.50 3.03
CA ARG A 43 -12.49 -9.14 2.75
C ARG A 43 -12.55 -8.37 1.42
N ALA A 44 -13.34 -8.87 0.47
CA ALA A 44 -13.49 -8.23 -0.83
C ALA A 44 -14.25 -6.90 -0.73
N PHE A 45 -13.89 -5.96 -1.61
CA PHE A 45 -14.75 -4.82 -1.98
C PHE A 45 -15.60 -5.24 -3.17
N THR A 46 -16.92 -5.28 -3.02
CA THR A 46 -17.84 -5.81 -4.03
C THR A 46 -18.62 -4.71 -4.77
N ALA A 47 -19.24 -5.06 -5.89
CA ALA A 47 -20.03 -4.15 -6.71
C ALA A 47 -21.17 -3.43 -5.96
N GLU A 48 -21.84 -4.14 -5.07
CA GLU A 48 -22.98 -3.64 -4.29
C GLU A 48 -22.55 -2.52 -3.34
N GLN A 49 -21.28 -2.55 -2.91
CA GLN A 49 -20.71 -1.61 -1.95
C GLN A 49 -20.26 -0.29 -2.60
N ARG A 50 -20.20 -0.19 -3.94
CA ARG A 50 -19.62 0.97 -4.67
C ARG A 50 -20.20 2.32 -4.27
N LYS A 51 -21.52 2.38 -4.00
CA LYS A 51 -22.23 3.63 -3.68
C LYS A 51 -22.03 4.08 -2.23
N GLN A 52 -21.60 3.18 -1.35
CA GLN A 52 -21.45 3.41 0.08
C GLN A 52 -19.98 3.61 0.45
N VAL A 53 -19.10 2.75 -0.06
CA VAL A 53 -17.69 2.71 0.30
C VAL A 53 -16.95 3.91 -0.29
N THR A 54 -16.16 4.56 0.55
CA THR A 54 -15.23 5.63 0.19
C THR A 54 -13.82 5.07 0.06
N ILE A 55 -13.21 5.31 -1.10
CA ILE A 55 -11.83 4.93 -1.40
C ILE A 55 -10.89 6.00 -0.86
N LEU A 56 -10.07 5.64 0.12
CA LEU A 56 -9.00 6.47 0.65
C LEU A 56 -7.72 6.17 -0.11
N PHE A 57 -6.91 7.19 -0.39
CA PHE A 57 -5.59 7.03 -0.98
C PHE A 57 -4.70 8.21 -0.57
N GLY A 58 -3.39 8.07 -0.74
CA GLY A 58 -2.48 9.18 -0.47
C GLY A 58 -1.01 8.77 -0.54
N GLY A 59 -0.14 9.77 -0.39
CA GLY A 59 1.31 9.62 -0.48
C GLY A 59 1.89 10.09 -1.80
N PHE A 60 1.11 10.85 -2.58
CA PHE A 60 1.60 11.56 -3.77
C PHE A 60 1.69 13.07 -3.46
N THR A 61 2.14 13.86 -4.44
CA THR A 61 2.03 15.33 -4.29
C THR A 61 0.59 15.77 -4.48
N TRP A 62 0.20 16.90 -3.89
CA TRP A 62 -1.19 17.37 -3.90
C TRP A 62 -1.82 17.39 -5.31
N LYS A 63 -1.05 17.77 -6.34
CA LYS A 63 -1.46 17.80 -7.75
C LYS A 63 -1.91 16.45 -8.26
N HIS A 64 -1.10 15.43 -8.00
CA HIS A 64 -1.42 14.06 -8.37
C HIS A 64 -2.66 13.61 -7.62
N GLU A 65 -2.74 13.90 -6.32
CA GLU A 65 -3.86 13.46 -5.51
C GLU A 65 -5.18 14.11 -5.94
N ASP A 66 -5.17 15.38 -6.33
CA ASP A 66 -6.35 16.08 -6.83
C ASP A 66 -6.81 15.51 -8.19
N LEU A 67 -5.88 15.31 -9.14
CA LEU A 67 -6.19 14.70 -10.43
C LEU A 67 -6.67 13.24 -10.29
N ILE A 68 -6.05 12.45 -9.41
CA ILE A 68 -6.48 11.07 -9.12
C ILE A 68 -7.88 11.06 -8.51
N ARG A 69 -8.18 11.99 -7.59
CA ARG A 69 -9.52 12.13 -7.01
C ARG A 69 -10.55 12.43 -8.11
N ALA A 70 -10.25 13.37 -9.01
CA ALA A 70 -11.12 13.70 -10.14
C ALA A 70 -11.39 12.49 -11.04
N VAL A 71 -10.37 11.67 -11.34
CA VAL A 71 -10.54 10.43 -12.12
C VAL A 71 -11.45 9.43 -11.40
N PHE A 72 -11.26 9.20 -10.10
CA PHE A 72 -12.13 8.30 -9.33
C PHE A 72 -13.58 8.79 -9.32
N GLN A 73 -13.78 10.09 -9.07
CA GLN A 73 -15.11 10.71 -9.00
C GLN A 73 -15.80 10.70 -10.37
N GLY A 74 -15.08 11.02 -11.44
CA GLY A 74 -15.57 10.94 -12.82
C GLY A 74 -15.95 9.52 -13.25
N CYS A 75 -15.31 8.49 -12.67
CA CYS A 75 -15.68 7.09 -12.85
C CYS A 75 -16.81 6.62 -11.92
N GLY A 76 -17.40 7.51 -11.11
CA GLY A 76 -18.53 7.23 -10.24
C GLY A 76 -18.17 6.59 -8.89
N TYR A 77 -16.92 6.68 -8.46
CA TYR A 77 -16.48 6.20 -7.13
C TYR A 77 -16.47 7.34 -6.11
N ARG A 78 -16.86 7.03 -4.87
CA ARG A 78 -16.59 7.91 -3.73
C ARG A 78 -15.11 7.78 -3.37
N CYS A 79 -14.40 8.88 -3.34
CA CYS A 79 -12.97 8.86 -3.12
C CYS A 79 -12.50 10.12 -2.41
N GLU A 80 -11.61 9.95 -1.44
CA GLU A 80 -11.01 11.04 -0.67
C GLU A 80 -9.51 10.83 -0.52
N LYS A 81 -8.74 11.91 -0.64
CA LYS A 81 -7.30 11.89 -0.37
C LYS A 81 -7.07 11.99 1.14
N LEU A 82 -6.08 11.26 1.64
CA LEU A 82 -5.60 11.46 3.01
C LEU A 82 -5.02 12.88 3.16
N PRO A 83 -5.07 13.49 4.36
CA PRO A 83 -4.43 14.77 4.60
C PRO A 83 -2.91 14.67 4.40
N VAL A 84 -2.22 15.81 4.28
CA VAL A 84 -0.75 15.79 4.16
C VAL A 84 -0.14 15.21 5.44
N PRO A 85 0.68 14.15 5.34
CA PRO A 85 1.23 13.50 6.52
C PRO A 85 2.23 14.41 7.24
N ASP A 86 2.16 14.42 8.57
CA ASP A 86 3.04 15.21 9.43
C ASP A 86 4.03 14.33 10.23
N VAL A 87 4.76 14.94 11.16
CA VAL A 87 5.70 14.21 12.03
C VAL A 87 4.96 13.24 12.96
N ALA A 88 3.74 13.57 13.39
CA ALA A 88 2.96 12.68 14.23
C ALA A 88 2.55 11.43 13.44
N ALA A 89 2.18 11.58 12.16
CA ALA A 89 1.89 10.47 11.27
C ALA A 89 3.11 9.55 11.15
N PHE A 90 4.32 10.11 10.98
CA PHE A 90 5.55 9.32 11.01
C PHE A 90 5.74 8.53 12.31
N GLN A 91 5.53 9.15 13.48
CA GLN A 91 5.66 8.44 14.76
C GLN A 91 4.60 7.34 14.92
N THR A 92 3.36 7.62 14.49
CA THR A 92 2.25 6.66 14.50
C THR A 92 2.59 5.45 13.62
N GLY A 93 3.14 5.70 12.44
CA GLY A 93 3.57 4.63 11.53
C GLY A 93 4.68 3.76 12.11
N LYS A 94 5.59 4.33 12.91
CA LYS A 94 6.61 3.57 13.64
C LYS A 94 6.07 2.82 14.85
N GLU A 95 5.09 3.39 15.54
CA GLU A 95 4.45 2.79 16.72
C GLU A 95 3.69 1.52 16.34
N PHE A 96 2.87 1.58 15.28
CA PHE A 96 2.02 0.47 14.87
C PHE A 96 2.68 -0.42 13.81
N GLY A 97 3.63 0.09 13.03
CA GLY A 97 4.32 -0.63 11.96
C GLY A 97 5.61 -1.34 12.39
N ASN A 98 6.27 -1.99 11.43
CA ASN A 98 7.57 -2.61 11.65
C ASN A 98 8.70 -1.58 11.54
N ASN A 99 9.57 -1.49 12.54
CA ASN A 99 10.73 -0.59 12.59
C ASN A 99 11.79 -0.82 11.47
N GLY A 100 11.68 -1.90 10.70
CA GLY A 100 12.52 -2.20 9.55
C GLY A 100 12.08 -1.55 8.23
N GLN A 101 10.99 -0.78 8.21
CA GLN A 101 10.45 -0.20 6.98
C GLN A 101 11.13 1.12 6.56
N CYS A 102 10.90 1.51 5.31
CA CYS A 102 11.37 2.79 4.77
C CYS A 102 10.41 3.93 5.10
N ASN A 103 10.92 5.16 5.11
CA ASN A 103 10.16 6.34 5.53
C ASN A 103 8.80 6.53 4.85
N PRO A 104 8.66 6.35 3.51
CA PRO A 104 7.35 6.51 2.87
C PRO A 104 6.28 5.59 3.49
N THR A 105 6.64 4.35 3.85
CA THR A 105 5.72 3.43 4.53
C THR A 105 5.23 4.00 5.85
N TYR A 106 6.12 4.56 6.67
CA TYR A 106 5.76 5.13 7.97
C TYR A 106 4.81 6.32 7.82
N PHE A 107 5.12 7.24 6.90
CA PHE A 107 4.25 8.40 6.67
C PHE A 107 2.89 7.97 6.13
N THR A 108 2.84 7.10 5.12
CA THR A 108 1.57 6.68 4.51
C THR A 108 0.70 5.90 5.48
N VAL A 109 1.26 4.87 6.14
CA VAL A 109 0.47 4.03 7.05
C VAL A 109 0.08 4.76 8.33
N GLY A 110 0.99 5.58 8.86
CA GLY A 110 0.71 6.36 10.05
C GLY A 110 -0.36 7.42 9.80
N ASN A 111 -0.33 8.06 8.62
CA ASN A 111 -1.37 8.99 8.21
C ASN A 111 -2.73 8.31 8.03
N LEU A 112 -2.76 7.13 7.41
CA LEU A 112 -3.97 6.32 7.33
C LEU A 112 -4.51 5.99 8.73
N VAL A 113 -3.66 5.48 9.63
CA VAL A 113 -4.07 5.16 11.01
C VAL A 113 -4.61 6.39 11.74
N GLN A 114 -3.94 7.54 11.64
CA GLN A 114 -4.41 8.78 12.24
C GLN A 114 -5.76 9.21 11.69
N TYR A 115 -5.94 9.12 10.37
CA TYR A 115 -7.21 9.45 9.73
C TYR A 115 -8.33 8.55 10.26
N LEU A 116 -8.12 7.24 10.34
CA LEU A 116 -9.13 6.33 10.89
C LEU A 116 -9.43 6.59 12.38
N GLN A 117 -8.41 6.90 13.18
CA GLN A 117 -8.59 7.29 14.59
C GLN A 117 -9.35 8.62 14.72
N PHE A 118 -9.15 9.55 13.79
CA PHE A 118 -9.92 10.78 13.72
C PHE A 118 -11.39 10.49 13.42
N LEU A 119 -11.71 9.66 12.43
CA LEU A 119 -13.09 9.25 12.13
C LEU A 119 -13.78 8.61 13.36
N GLU A 120 -13.04 7.79 14.12
CA GLU A 120 -13.56 7.18 15.35
C GLU A 120 -13.84 8.22 16.43
N LYS A 121 -12.97 9.23 16.59
CA LYS A 121 -13.19 10.36 17.52
C LYS A 121 -14.37 11.23 17.12
N GLU A 122 -14.63 11.40 15.83
CA GLU A 122 -15.80 12.11 15.30
C GLU A 122 -17.11 11.32 15.46
N GLY A 123 -17.06 10.11 16.02
CA GLY A 123 -18.24 9.33 16.42
C GLY A 123 -18.61 8.19 15.48
N MET A 124 -17.81 7.90 14.45
CA MET A 124 -18.00 6.66 13.67
C MET A 124 -17.56 5.46 14.48
N SER A 125 -18.42 4.45 14.59
CA SER A 125 -17.99 3.19 15.19
C SER A 125 -16.93 2.53 14.31
N ARG A 126 -16.02 1.79 14.95
CA ARG A 126 -14.98 1.05 14.23
C ARG A 126 -15.53 0.15 13.13
N GLN A 127 -16.65 -0.52 13.39
CA GLN A 127 -17.29 -1.40 12.41
C GLN A 127 -17.75 -0.61 11.17
N GLN A 128 -18.35 0.57 11.35
CA GLN A 128 -18.69 1.45 10.24
C GLN A 128 -17.45 1.85 9.44
N ILE A 129 -16.34 2.18 10.11
CA ILE A 129 -15.09 2.51 9.41
C ILE A 129 -14.60 1.35 8.54
N LEU A 130 -14.62 0.12 9.06
CA LEU A 130 -14.22 -1.09 8.30
C LEU A 130 -15.14 -1.38 7.11
N ASP A 131 -16.44 -1.03 7.24
CA ASP A 131 -17.48 -1.28 6.24
C ASP A 131 -17.55 -0.19 5.17
N ASP A 132 -17.32 1.06 5.53
CA ASP A 132 -17.54 2.25 4.69
C ASP A 132 -16.25 2.77 4.05
N PHE A 133 -15.07 2.32 4.48
CA PHE A 133 -13.80 2.78 3.91
C PHE A 133 -12.92 1.62 3.43
N VAL A 134 -12.11 1.93 2.42
CA VAL A 134 -11.04 1.07 1.89
C VAL A 134 -9.82 1.94 1.58
N PHE A 135 -8.61 1.40 1.65
CA PHE A 135 -7.40 2.12 1.25
C PHE A 135 -6.86 1.59 -0.06
N PHE A 136 -6.75 2.43 -1.08
CA PHE A 136 -6.20 2.09 -2.39
C PHE A 136 -4.75 2.54 -2.50
N THR A 137 -3.87 1.63 -2.90
CA THR A 137 -2.45 1.90 -3.10
C THR A 137 -1.89 1.09 -4.25
N ALA A 138 -0.81 1.56 -4.85
CA ALA A 138 -0.04 0.73 -5.79
C ALA A 138 0.63 -0.43 -5.05
N GLY A 139 0.65 -1.59 -5.69
CA GLY A 139 1.38 -2.77 -5.27
C GLY A 139 2.46 -3.13 -6.30
N SER A 140 3.49 -3.85 -5.86
CA SER A 140 4.53 -4.37 -6.74
C SER A 140 4.87 -5.81 -6.38
N CYS A 141 5.39 -6.57 -7.34
CA CYS A 141 5.90 -7.93 -7.15
C CYS A 141 7.44 -7.98 -7.00
N GLY A 142 8.11 -6.83 -6.96
CA GLY A 142 9.57 -6.74 -6.86
C GLY A 142 10.12 -7.04 -5.46
N PRO A 143 11.42 -7.39 -5.34
CA PRO A 143 12.07 -7.72 -4.07
C PRO A 143 12.34 -6.49 -3.17
N CYS A 144 11.98 -5.28 -3.64
CA CYS A 144 12.08 -4.07 -2.85
C CYS A 144 11.08 -4.09 -1.69
N ARG A 145 11.32 -3.28 -0.64
CA ARG A 145 10.37 -3.06 0.46
C ARG A 145 9.00 -2.62 -0.05
N PHE A 146 8.92 -1.92 -1.19
CA PHE A 146 7.65 -1.53 -1.80
C PHE A 146 6.72 -2.72 -2.08
N GLY A 147 7.25 -3.87 -2.52
CA GLY A 147 6.45 -5.08 -2.71
C GLY A 147 5.83 -5.63 -1.42
N MET A 148 6.36 -5.21 -0.26
CA MET A 148 5.87 -5.59 1.07
C MET A 148 4.97 -4.54 1.72
N TYR A 149 4.81 -3.35 1.13
CA TYR A 149 4.06 -2.25 1.77
C TYR A 149 2.64 -2.67 2.14
N GLU A 150 1.98 -3.43 1.28
CA GLU A 150 0.63 -3.93 1.57
C GLU A 150 0.57 -4.75 2.86
N ALA A 151 1.52 -5.67 3.05
CA ALA A 151 1.57 -6.51 4.25
C ALA A 151 1.85 -5.66 5.48
N GLU A 152 2.70 -4.65 5.35
CA GLU A 152 3.05 -3.71 6.42
C GLU A 152 1.88 -2.78 6.78
N TYR A 153 1.13 -2.32 5.79
CA TYR A 153 -0.08 -1.52 6.02
C TYR A 153 -1.11 -2.31 6.80
N ARG A 154 -1.38 -3.55 6.39
CA ARG A 154 -2.30 -4.44 7.10
C ARG A 154 -1.83 -4.76 8.51
N PHE A 155 -0.54 -5.02 8.68
CA PHE A 155 0.06 -5.26 9.99
C PHE A 155 -0.14 -4.07 10.93
N ALA A 156 0.16 -2.85 10.47
CA ALA A 156 -0.02 -1.65 11.27
C ALA A 156 -1.49 -1.35 11.58
N LEU A 157 -2.39 -1.50 10.59
CA LEU A 157 -3.82 -1.33 10.80
C LEU A 157 -4.35 -2.30 11.87
N LYS A 158 -3.92 -3.57 11.82
CA LYS A 158 -4.25 -4.55 12.84
C LYS A 158 -3.73 -4.16 14.23
N ASN A 159 -2.47 -3.73 14.33
CA ASN A 159 -1.90 -3.29 15.60
C ASN A 159 -2.58 -2.04 16.16
N ALA A 160 -3.08 -1.15 15.28
CA ALA A 160 -3.88 0.01 15.65
C ALA A 160 -5.34 -0.32 16.00
N GLY A 161 -5.73 -1.60 15.95
CA GLY A 161 -7.07 -2.07 16.30
C GLY A 161 -8.07 -2.09 15.14
N PHE A 162 -7.66 -1.72 13.92
CA PHE A 162 -8.46 -1.78 12.69
C PHE A 162 -8.28 -3.10 11.94
N ASP A 163 -8.28 -4.23 12.66
CA ASP A 163 -8.18 -5.57 12.03
C ASP A 163 -9.36 -5.78 11.07
N GLY A 164 -9.08 -6.31 9.88
CA GLY A 164 -10.06 -6.45 8.80
C GLY A 164 -10.27 -5.21 7.91
N PHE A 165 -9.53 -4.11 8.13
CA PHE A 165 -9.57 -2.96 7.22
C PHE A 165 -9.03 -3.34 5.84
N ARG A 166 -9.76 -2.98 4.79
CA ARG A 166 -9.49 -3.44 3.43
C ARG A 166 -8.47 -2.55 2.75
N VAL A 167 -7.32 -3.13 2.39
CA VAL A 167 -6.33 -2.50 1.50
C VAL A 167 -6.50 -3.07 0.09
N LEU A 168 -6.76 -2.21 -0.88
CA LEU A 168 -6.90 -2.55 -2.30
C LEU A 168 -5.59 -2.23 -3.01
N LEU A 169 -5.10 -3.19 -3.78
CA LEU A 169 -3.90 -2.99 -4.58
C LEU A 169 -4.23 -2.75 -6.04
N PHE A 170 -3.55 -1.77 -6.62
CA PHE A 170 -3.29 -1.76 -8.04
C PHE A 170 -2.13 -2.71 -8.32
N LYS A 171 -2.40 -3.82 -9.01
CA LYS A 171 -1.38 -4.76 -9.50
C LYS A 171 -1.47 -4.85 -11.01
N ASP A 172 -0.32 -4.81 -11.66
CA ASP A 172 -0.18 -4.97 -13.12
C ASP A 172 -0.82 -6.26 -13.66
N SER A 173 -0.93 -7.30 -12.81
CA SER A 173 -1.56 -8.59 -13.14
C SER A 173 -3.09 -8.62 -13.04
N ASP A 174 -3.69 -7.71 -12.27
CA ASP A 174 -5.11 -7.77 -11.93
C ASP A 174 -5.99 -7.10 -13.02
N GLY A 175 -5.38 -6.28 -13.89
CA GLY A 175 -6.05 -5.60 -15.00
C GLY A 175 -6.57 -6.52 -16.12
N ILE A 176 -6.23 -7.81 -16.11
CA ILE A 176 -6.67 -8.79 -17.14
C ILE A 176 -7.36 -10.02 -16.54
N LYS A 177 -7.22 -10.25 -15.22
CA LYS A 177 -7.83 -11.40 -14.54
C LYS A 177 -8.40 -10.98 -13.18
N ALA A 178 -9.50 -10.25 -13.19
CA ALA A 178 -10.32 -10.12 -11.98
C ALA A 178 -10.80 -11.53 -11.59
N ALA A 179 -10.20 -12.09 -10.54
CA ALA A 179 -10.57 -13.40 -10.02
C ALA A 179 -12.03 -13.38 -9.56
N SER A 180 -12.87 -14.17 -10.24
CA SER A 180 -14.19 -14.67 -9.81
C SER A 180 -15.00 -13.73 -8.89
N GLY A 181 -15.69 -12.75 -9.48
CA GLY A 181 -16.68 -11.88 -8.84
C GLY A 181 -16.91 -10.58 -9.62
N GLU A 182 -17.91 -9.77 -9.24
CA GLU A 182 -17.97 -8.36 -9.65
C GLU A 182 -17.23 -7.49 -8.61
N PRO A 183 -15.97 -7.08 -8.86
CA PRO A 183 -15.22 -6.28 -7.91
C PRO A 183 -15.84 -4.88 -7.78
N GLY A 184 -15.78 -4.30 -6.58
CA GLY A 184 -16.22 -2.94 -6.32
C GLY A 184 -15.45 -1.94 -7.18
N LEU A 185 -14.12 -2.04 -7.27
CA LEU A 185 -13.32 -1.25 -8.19
C LEU A 185 -13.18 -1.98 -9.54
N LYS A 186 -13.69 -1.37 -10.61
CA LYS A 186 -13.54 -1.85 -11.99
C LYS A 186 -12.41 -1.10 -12.69
N PHE A 187 -11.40 -1.85 -13.16
CA PHE A 187 -10.35 -1.33 -14.02
C PHE A 187 -10.83 -1.25 -15.47
N THR A 188 -11.66 -0.27 -15.76
CA THR A 188 -12.10 0.05 -17.13
C THR A 188 -10.98 0.75 -17.91
N ILE A 189 -11.06 0.74 -19.23
CA ILE A 189 -10.12 1.46 -20.11
C ILE A 189 -10.10 2.96 -19.76
N ASP A 190 -11.27 3.58 -19.55
CA ASP A 190 -11.38 5.01 -19.21
C ASP A 190 -10.69 5.31 -17.88
N PHE A 191 -10.96 4.52 -16.84
CA PHE A 191 -10.25 4.61 -15.56
C PHE A 191 -8.72 4.48 -15.72
N GLY A 192 -8.26 3.52 -16.52
CA GLY A 192 -6.83 3.30 -16.76
C GLY A 192 -6.15 4.48 -17.46
N PHE A 193 -6.73 4.98 -18.56
CA PHE A 193 -6.21 6.16 -19.26
C PHE A 193 -6.34 7.44 -18.44
N GLY A 194 -7.44 7.59 -17.69
CA GLY A 194 -7.61 8.69 -16.74
C GLY A 194 -6.50 8.71 -15.70
N MET A 195 -6.20 7.56 -15.08
CA MET A 195 -5.12 7.44 -14.09
C MET A 195 -3.74 7.72 -14.70
N LEU A 196 -3.48 7.20 -15.90
CA LEU A 196 -2.22 7.45 -16.62
C LEU A 196 -2.05 8.95 -16.93
N ASN A 197 -3.10 9.61 -17.41
CA ASN A 197 -3.10 11.04 -17.69
C ASN A 197 -2.93 11.86 -16.40
N ALA A 198 -3.60 11.49 -15.31
CA ALA A 198 -3.45 12.15 -14.01
C ALA A 198 -2.01 12.10 -13.50
N MET A 199 -1.33 10.95 -13.63
CA MET A 199 0.08 10.81 -13.26
C MET A 199 0.98 11.69 -14.14
N HIS A 200 0.85 11.61 -15.47
CA HIS A 200 1.69 12.40 -16.38
C HIS A 200 1.45 13.91 -16.25
N LEU A 201 0.20 14.34 -16.13
CA LEU A 201 -0.12 15.76 -15.90
C LEU A 201 0.41 16.22 -14.56
N GLY A 202 0.27 15.41 -13.51
CA GLY A 202 0.85 15.68 -12.21
C GLY A 202 2.36 15.93 -12.28
N ASP A 203 3.10 15.08 -12.99
CA ASP A 203 4.54 15.22 -13.20
C ASP A 203 4.89 16.49 -13.99
N VAL A 204 4.23 16.72 -15.13
CA VAL A 204 4.45 17.92 -15.97
C VAL A 204 4.21 19.21 -15.18
N ILE A 205 3.10 19.28 -14.44
CA ILE A 205 2.77 20.45 -13.62
C ILE A 205 3.83 20.63 -12.51
N ASN A 206 4.29 19.54 -11.90
CA ASN A 206 5.30 19.61 -10.85
C ASN A 206 6.65 20.13 -11.40
N ASP A 207 7.05 19.68 -12.59
CA ASP A 207 8.26 20.15 -13.28
C ASP A 207 8.15 21.65 -13.62
N LEU A 208 7.02 22.10 -14.15
CA LEU A 208 6.79 23.51 -14.46
C LEU A 208 6.86 24.39 -13.20
N ILE A 209 6.28 23.94 -12.09
CA ILE A 209 6.38 24.65 -10.80
C ILE A 209 7.85 24.80 -10.39
N TYR A 210 8.66 23.74 -10.49
CA TYR A 210 10.07 23.82 -10.11
C TYR A 210 10.90 24.70 -11.05
N GLN A 211 10.50 24.85 -12.31
CA GLN A 211 11.15 25.75 -13.25
C GLN A 211 10.78 27.21 -12.99
N ILE A 212 9.55 27.51 -12.57
CA ILE A 212 9.02 28.88 -12.46
C ILE A 212 9.21 29.44 -11.06
N ARG A 213 8.88 28.68 -10.01
CA ARG A 213 8.83 29.15 -8.60
C ARG A 213 10.12 29.83 -8.14
N PRO A 214 11.35 29.38 -8.49
CA PRO A 214 12.58 30.07 -8.10
C PRO A 214 12.76 31.47 -8.71
N PHE A 215 12.07 31.78 -9.80
CA PHE A 215 12.17 33.04 -10.54
C PHE A 215 10.87 33.88 -10.44
N GLU A 216 9.94 33.50 -9.58
CA GLU A 216 8.67 34.22 -9.45
C GLU A 216 8.91 35.65 -8.93
N VAL A 217 8.25 36.62 -9.56
CA VAL A 217 8.38 38.04 -9.18
C VAL A 217 7.65 38.30 -7.87
N ASN A 218 6.43 37.77 -7.73
CA ASN A 218 5.64 37.86 -6.51
C ASN A 218 5.68 36.52 -5.79
N LYS A 219 6.16 36.52 -4.55
CA LYS A 219 6.29 35.30 -3.74
C LYS A 219 4.93 34.60 -3.58
N GLY A 220 4.89 33.30 -3.87
CA GLY A 220 3.71 32.44 -3.78
C GLY A 220 2.75 32.53 -4.97
N GLU A 221 3.06 33.36 -5.98
CA GLU A 221 2.19 33.52 -7.16
C GLU A 221 2.15 32.25 -8.00
N THR A 222 3.30 31.56 -8.14
CA THR A 222 3.36 30.28 -8.85
C THR A 222 2.39 29.27 -8.22
N ASP A 223 2.44 29.15 -6.89
CA ASP A 223 1.61 28.19 -6.17
C ASP A 223 0.13 28.51 -6.29
N ARG A 224 -0.24 29.80 -6.23
CA ARG A 224 -1.63 30.22 -6.42
C ARG A 224 -2.14 29.84 -7.81
N ILE A 225 -1.43 30.23 -8.86
CA ILE A 225 -1.84 29.97 -10.25
C ILE A 225 -1.95 28.48 -10.54
N PHE A 226 -1.03 27.66 -10.04
CA PHE A 226 -1.09 26.23 -10.27
C PHE A 226 -2.17 25.51 -9.45
N HIS A 227 -2.54 26.01 -8.26
CA HIS A 227 -3.73 25.49 -7.58
C HIS A 227 -4.99 25.82 -8.39
N ASP A 228 -5.15 27.07 -8.81
CA ASP A 228 -6.30 27.49 -9.62
C ASP A 228 -6.43 26.64 -10.91
N ALA A 229 -5.31 26.39 -11.60
CA ALA A 229 -5.29 25.58 -12.82
C ALA A 229 -5.58 24.09 -12.57
N VAL A 230 -5.12 23.52 -11.45
CA VAL A 230 -5.42 22.13 -11.11
C VAL A 230 -6.87 21.97 -10.70
N ASP A 231 -7.43 22.95 -9.98
CA ASP A 231 -8.85 22.96 -9.61
C ASP A 231 -9.72 22.98 -10.87
N GLU A 232 -9.41 23.85 -11.85
CA GLU A 232 -10.09 23.89 -13.16
C GLU A 232 -9.97 22.56 -13.94
N LEU A 233 -8.82 21.88 -13.87
CA LEU A 233 -8.64 20.57 -14.52
C LEU A 233 -9.41 19.43 -13.83
N CYS A 234 -9.76 19.60 -12.55
CA CYS A 234 -10.47 18.59 -11.77
C CYS A 234 -12.00 18.70 -11.88
N GLU A 235 -12.54 19.83 -12.35
CA GLU A 235 -13.96 20.06 -12.62
C GLU A 235 -14.46 19.35 -13.89
#